data_AF-A0A2M6P070-F1
#
_entry.id   AF-A0A2M6P070-F1
#
_cell.length_a   1.000
_cell.length_b   1.000
_cell.length_c   1.000
_cell.angle_alpha   90.00
_cell.angle_beta   90.00
_cell.angle_gamma   90.00
#
_symmetry.space_group_name_H-M   'P 1'
#
loop_
_entity.id
_entity.type
_entity.pdbx_description
1 polymer ?
#
loop_
_entity_poly.entity_id
_entity_poly.type
_entity_poly.pdbx_seq_one_letter_code
_entity_poly.pdbx_strand_id
1 'polypeptide(L)' 'MSLHISGVEKWLDENGNPNFSYLQSLAKEETLDSLEKLRSIADDHNANYENGDSAQVLVDMIVSAMKKEDGGSST' A
#
# COMPACT_ATOMS: atom_id res chain seq x y z
N MET A 1 7.69 9.17 -21.62
CA MET A 1 6.75 9.89 -20.75
C MET A 1 6.70 9.13 -19.45
N SER A 2 7.52 9.52 -18.47
CA SER A 2 7.49 8.91 -17.15
C SER A 2 6.37 9.58 -16.37
N LEU A 3 5.35 8.81 -16.01
CA LEU A 3 4.25 9.28 -15.18
C LEU A 3 4.84 9.69 -13.83
N HIS A 4 4.87 11.01 -13.60
CA HIS A 4 5.23 11.59 -12.32
C HIS A 4 4.04 11.32 -11.39
N ILE A 5 4.11 10.24 -10.63
CA ILE A 5 3.11 9.91 -9.62
C ILE A 5 3.38 10.84 -8.43
N SER A 6 2.97 12.11 -8.52
CA SER A 6 3.23 13.15 -7.49
C SER A 6 2.40 12.96 -6.20
N GLY A 7 2.22 11.72 -5.76
CA GLY A 7 1.46 11.35 -4.56
C GLY A 7 1.97 10.12 -3.81
N VAL A 8 3.01 9.42 -4.31
CA VAL A 8 3.49 8.14 -3.73
C VAL A 8 4.41 8.27 -2.52
N GLU A 9 4.80 9.48 -2.09
CA GLU A 9 5.80 9.61 -1.02
C GLU A 9 5.21 9.77 0.39
N LYS A 10 3.87 9.89 0.55
CA LYS A 10 3.26 10.07 1.88
C LYS A 10 2.97 8.77 2.63
N TRP A 11 2.82 7.69 1.89
CA TRP A 11 2.49 6.39 2.47
C TRP A 11 3.74 5.61 2.86
N LEU A 12 4.94 6.08 2.48
CA LEU A 12 6.23 5.63 2.97
C LEU A 12 6.79 6.66 3.97
N ASP A 13 7.46 6.18 5.00
CA ASP A 13 8.24 7.00 5.93
C ASP A 13 9.61 7.34 5.33
N GLU A 14 10.39 8.23 5.97
CA GLU A 14 11.73 8.64 5.51
C GLU A 14 12.70 7.47 5.32
N ASN A 15 12.41 6.34 5.96
CA ASN A 15 13.17 5.10 5.89
C ASN A 15 12.69 4.13 4.80
N GLY A 16 11.70 4.51 3.98
CA GLY A 16 11.08 3.62 2.99
C GLY A 16 10.14 2.57 3.60
N ASN A 17 9.74 2.75 4.86
CA ASN A 17 8.81 1.84 5.54
C ASN A 17 7.35 2.27 5.32
N PRO A 18 6.38 1.36 5.25
CA PRO A 18 4.97 1.72 5.14
C PRO A 18 4.50 2.53 6.36
N ASN A 19 4.00 3.73 6.10
CA ASN A 19 3.33 4.59 7.06
C ASN A 19 1.92 4.05 7.33
N PHE A 20 1.84 3.16 8.30
CA PHE A 20 0.58 2.51 8.69
C PHE A 20 -0.50 3.50 9.13
N SER A 21 -0.13 4.63 9.74
CA SER A 21 -1.08 5.67 10.14
C SER A 21 -1.77 6.31 8.93
N TYR A 22 -1.03 6.52 7.84
CA TYR A 22 -1.57 7.03 6.59
C TYR A 22 -2.48 5.99 5.92
N LEU A 23 -2.01 4.76 5.78
CA LEU A 23 -2.78 3.65 5.21
C LEU A 23 -4.09 3.41 5.99
N GLN A 24 -4.04 3.44 7.32
CA GLN A 24 -5.23 3.35 8.16
C GLN A 24 -6.17 4.54 8.01
N SER A 25 -5.65 5.74 7.76
CA SER A 25 -6.48 6.92 7.53
C SER A 25 -7.25 6.76 6.22
N LEU A 26 -6.58 6.32 5.15
CA LEU A 26 -7.23 5.97 3.88
C LEU A 26 -8.29 4.88 4.08
N ALA A 27 -7.99 3.86 4.88
CA ALA A 27 -8.94 2.79 5.16
C ALA A 27 -10.17 3.27 5.94
N LYS A 28 -10.00 4.21 6.87
CA LYS A 28 -11.10 4.81 7.63
C LYS A 28 -11.97 5.76 6.81
N GLU A 29 -11.38 6.44 5.82
CA GLU A 29 -12.13 7.31 4.93
C GLU A 29 -13.08 6.51 4.04
N GLU A 30 -12.69 5.28 3.65
CA GLU A 30 -13.52 4.34 2.88
C GLU A 30 -14.11 4.93 1.59
N THR A 31 -13.43 5.96 1.04
CA THR A 31 -13.83 6.59 -0.22
C THR A 31 -13.26 5.85 -1.42
N LEU A 32 -13.88 6.01 -2.60
CA LEU A 32 -13.37 5.46 -3.85
C LEU A 32 -11.92 5.89 -4.11
N ASP A 33 -11.59 7.16 -3.89
CA ASP A 33 -10.24 7.70 -4.05
C ASP A 33 -9.23 7.03 -3.08
N SER A 34 -9.61 6.85 -1.81
CA SER A 34 -8.78 6.18 -0.82
C SER A 34 -8.55 4.70 -1.19
N LEU A 35 -9.58 4.02 -1.68
CA LEU A 35 -9.50 2.63 -2.16
C LEU A 35 -8.61 2.50 -3.40
N GLU A 36 -8.75 3.40 -4.37
CA GLU A 36 -7.91 3.42 -5.57
C GLU A 36 -6.44 3.65 -5.22
N LYS A 37 -6.15 4.54 -4.27
CA LYS A 37 -4.79 4.74 -3.74
C LYS A 37 -4.24 3.47 -3.10
N LEU A 38 -5.00 2.83 -2.22
CA LEU A 38 -4.59 1.57 -1.59
C LEU A 38 -4.34 0.47 -2.63
N ARG A 39 -5.21 0.34 -3.63
CA ARG A 39 -5.03 -0.62 -4.74
C ARG A 39 -3.79 -0.31 -5.57
N SER A 40 -3.51 0.96 -5.86
CA SER A 40 -2.31 1.36 -6.58
C SER A 40 -1.04 1.03 -5.81
N ILE A 41 -1.04 1.24 -4.49
CA ILE A 41 0.10 0.87 -3.62
C ILE A 41 0.25 -0.66 -3.56
N ALA A 42 -0.88 -1.37 -3.43
CA ALA A 42 -0.89 -2.82 -3.43
C ALA A 42 -0.35 -3.40 -4.74
N ASP A 43 -0.71 -2.82 -5.89
CA ASP A 43 -0.22 -3.22 -7.20
C ASP A 43 1.30 -2.98 -7.36
N ASP A 44 1.79 -1.84 -6.87
CA ASP A 44 3.22 -1.48 -6.87
C ASP A 44 4.08 -2.53 -6.15
N HIS A 45 3.57 -3.07 -5.04
CA HIS A 45 4.21 -4.13 -4.26
C HIS A 45 3.79 -5.55 -4.63
N ASN A 46 3.07 -5.72 -5.75
CA ASN A 46 2.56 -7.02 -6.19
C ASN A 46 1.75 -7.77 -5.11
N ALA A 47 1.04 -7.01 -4.27
CA ALA A 47 0.19 -7.56 -3.23
C ALA A 47 -1.02 -8.25 -3.86
N ASN A 48 -1.35 -9.44 -3.37
CA ASN A 48 -2.41 -10.26 -3.95
C ASN A 48 -3.77 -9.92 -3.33
N TYR A 49 -4.43 -8.88 -3.84
CA TYR A 49 -5.78 -8.48 -3.43
C TYR A 49 -6.85 -8.81 -4.48
N GLU A 50 -8.11 -8.92 -4.04
CA GLU A 50 -9.27 -9.16 -4.89
C GLU A 50 -10.08 -7.88 -5.14
N ASN A 51 -10.73 -7.81 -6.31
CA ASN A 51 -11.58 -6.68 -6.66
C ASN A 51 -12.91 -6.76 -5.91
N GLY A 52 -12.93 -6.18 -4.71
CA GLY A 52 -14.03 -6.27 -3.75
C GLY A 52 -13.56 -6.23 -2.30
N ASP A 53 -12.26 -6.40 -2.08
CA ASP A 53 -11.66 -6.27 -0.76
C ASP A 53 -11.91 -4.89 -0.15
N SER A 54 -12.23 -4.91 1.15
CA SER A 54 -12.39 -3.71 1.95
C SER A 54 -11.07 -2.98 2.10
N ALA A 55 -11.13 -1.68 2.37
CA ALA A 55 -9.93 -0.86 2.54
C ALA A 55 -8.98 -1.43 3.62
N GLN A 56 -9.54 -1.98 4.70
CA GLN A 56 -8.78 -2.65 5.75
C GLN A 56 -7.97 -3.85 5.24
N VAL A 57 -8.55 -4.66 4.34
CA VAL A 57 -7.89 -5.84 3.77
C VAL A 57 -6.76 -5.40 2.84
N LEU A 58 -6.99 -4.36 2.04
CA LEU A 58 -5.94 -3.79 1.18
C LEU A 58 -4.74 -3.31 2.01
N VAL A 59 -4.96 -2.65 3.15
CA VAL A 59 -3.87 -2.23 4.05
C VAL A 59 -3.08 -3.42 4.57
N ASP A 60 -3.75 -4.48 5.01
CA ASP A 60 -3.08 -5.69 5.51
C ASP A 60 -2.25 -6.38 4.41
N MET A 61 -2.79 -6.43 3.19
CA MET A 61 -2.12 -6.98 2.01
C MET A 61 -0.86 -6.20 1.64
N ILE A 62 -0.92 -4.87 1.64
CA ILE A 62 0.24 -3.99 1.38
C ILE A 62 1.34 -4.27 2.41
N VAL A 63 1.00 -4.24 3.69
CA VAL A 63 1.97 -4.47 4.78
C VAL A 63 2.59 -5.87 4.68
N SER A 64 1.77 -6.86 4.34
CA SER A 64 2.21 -8.24 4.16
C SER A 64 3.13 -8.41 2.94
N ALA A 65 2.83 -7.73 1.83
CA ALA A 65 3.68 -7.74 0.64
C ALA A 65 5.05 -7.11 0.91
N MET A 66 5.09 -5.97 1.60
CA MET A 66 6.34 -5.29 1.94
C MET A 66 7.21 -6.09 2.92
N LYS A 67 6.58 -6.77 3.90
CA LYS A 67 7.32 -7.69 4.79
C LYS A 67 7.96 -8.86 4.06
N LYS A 68 7.40 -9.29 2.93
CA LYS A 68 7.97 -10.38 2.13
C LYS A 68 9.23 -9.94 1.39
N GLU A 69 9.34 -8.67 1.00
CA GLU A 69 10.54 -8.16 0.32
C GLU A 69 11.75 -8.06 1.27
N ASP A 70 11.54 -7.70 2.53
CA ASP A 70 12.63 -7.63 3.54
C ASP A 70 12.97 -9.01 4.16
N GLY A 71 12.06 -9.98 4.06
CA GLY A 71 12.23 -11.35 4.57
C GLY A 71 13.01 -12.30 3.65
N GLY A 72 13.51 -11.81 2.51
CA GLY A 72 14.20 -12.60 1.49
C GLY A 72 15.71 -12.83 1.72
N SER A 73 16.26 -12.55 2.91
CA SER A 73 17.64 -12.91 3.27
C SER A 73 17.66 -13.97 4.35
N SER A 74 17.52 -15.23 3.93
CA SER A 74 18.02 -16.39 4.66
C SER A 74 18.23 -17.55 3.70
N THR A 75 19.36 -17.57 3.01
CA THR A 75 20.28 -18.71 2.79
C THR A 75 21.44 -18.29 1.90
#